data_AF-A0A2E3NYF1-F1
#
_entry.id   AF-A0A2E3NYF1-F1
#
_cell.length_a   1.000
_cell.length_b   1.000
_cell.length_c   1.000
_cell.angle_alpha   90.00
_cell.angle_beta   90.00
_cell.angle_gamma   90.00
#
_symmetry.space_group_name_H-M   'P 1'
#
loop_
_entity.id
_entity.type
_entity.pdbx_description
1 polymer ?
#
loop_
_entity_poly.entity_id
_entity_poly.type
_entity_poly.pdbx_seq_one_letter_code
_entity_poly.pdbx_strand_id
1 'polypeptide(L)'
;MTRLLVRLAAILLLTVAVIWPAGPAQAQAAQDFEAGVAAAKAGSLQQAIDLFTKAIDADTLNDGDLARVHNNRGATYRRQGNINAAIRDFSRAIKLRPKYYRAHVNRGAAYGDAGKFKDAEEDYAEAAKLRPQEMTTFMERAKTRAQSGRLDTAILDLNEVLRVQPRNREALILRGKYYRSQGDYKRALGDFSLAIELKGTESDYFTERGLTQAYLEDYPAALSDMNMAVNLGAGDPENFYYRGLVHGALGNHVSAIEDYSRAVALKPGYLAALYARALAALGAGDATMARADALKVLELDAAHGGAARVIKTLDEPPVR
;
A
#
# COMPACT_ATOMS: atom_id res chain seq x y z
N MET A 1 86.27 -35.40 15.40
CA MET A 1 86.54 -34.32 14.42
C MET A 1 85.62 -34.61 13.23
N THR A 2 84.69 -33.79 12.74
CA THR A 2 84.30 -32.38 12.96
C THR A 2 82.87 -32.22 12.39
N ARG A 3 82.12 -31.24 12.91
CA ARG A 3 80.69 -30.91 12.67
C ARG A 3 80.31 -30.66 11.19
N LEU A 4 79.03 -30.84 10.84
CA LEU A 4 78.19 -29.76 10.27
C LEU A 4 76.68 -30.05 10.35
N LEU A 5 75.94 -29.04 10.80
CA LEU A 5 74.48 -28.95 10.90
C LEU A 5 73.89 -28.52 9.55
N VAL A 6 72.72 -29.04 9.17
CA VAL A 6 71.81 -28.37 8.21
C VAL A 6 70.39 -28.39 8.77
N ARG A 7 69.85 -27.20 9.01
CA ARG A 7 68.43 -26.90 9.30
C ARG A 7 67.71 -26.62 7.98
N LEU A 8 66.47 -27.09 7.80
CA LEU A 8 65.46 -26.58 6.84
C LEU A 8 64.07 -26.95 7.42
N ALA A 9 63.38 -26.02 8.09
CA ALA A 9 62.36 -25.11 7.55
C ALA A 9 61.07 -25.84 7.11
N ALA A 10 60.11 -26.00 8.03
CA ALA A 10 58.75 -26.45 7.74
C ALA A 10 57.92 -25.28 7.19
N ILE A 11 57.37 -25.46 5.99
CA ILE A 11 56.57 -24.48 5.25
C ILE A 11 55.19 -24.35 5.90
N LEU A 12 54.84 -23.13 6.31
CA LEU A 12 53.49 -22.73 6.70
C LEU A 12 52.62 -22.64 5.42
N LEU A 13 51.64 -23.53 5.25
CA LEU A 13 50.63 -23.42 4.19
C LEU A 13 49.63 -22.31 4.56
N LEU A 14 49.94 -21.07 4.17
CA LEU A 14 48.99 -19.98 4.09
C LEU A 14 48.08 -20.24 2.87
N THR A 15 46.87 -20.73 3.10
CA THR A 15 45.81 -20.73 2.07
C THR A 15 45.36 -19.30 1.87
N VAL A 16 46.01 -18.58 0.94
CA VAL A 16 45.45 -17.37 0.36
C VAL A 16 44.19 -17.82 -0.38
N ALA A 17 43.02 -17.46 0.15
CA ALA A 17 41.78 -17.59 -0.59
C ALA A 17 41.91 -16.73 -1.85
N VAL A 18 42.19 -17.38 -2.98
CA VAL A 18 42.19 -16.72 -4.29
C VAL A 18 40.73 -16.38 -4.58
N ILE A 19 40.35 -15.13 -4.30
CA ILE A 19 39.08 -14.59 -4.74
C ILE A 19 39.23 -14.37 -6.24
N TRP A 20 38.77 -15.33 -7.05
CA TRP A 20 38.66 -15.11 -8.49
C TRP A 20 37.65 -13.97 -8.74
N PRO A 21 38.02 -12.94 -9.51
CA PRO A 21 37.06 -11.92 -9.91
C PRO A 21 35.92 -12.57 -10.70
N ALA A 22 34.70 -12.09 -10.49
CA ALA A 22 33.52 -12.55 -11.22
C ALA A 22 33.76 -12.49 -12.73
N GLY A 23 33.42 -13.57 -13.44
CA GLY A 23 33.55 -13.62 -14.90
C GLY A 23 32.64 -12.59 -15.59
N PRO A 24 32.94 -12.19 -16.85
CA PRO A 24 32.20 -11.14 -17.55
C PRO A 24 30.69 -11.42 -17.67
N ALA A 25 30.29 -12.68 -17.81
CA ALA A 25 28.88 -13.06 -17.84
C ALA A 25 28.17 -12.86 -16.49
N GLN A 26 28.84 -13.18 -15.38
CA GLN A 26 28.33 -12.94 -14.03
C GLN A 26 28.23 -11.44 -13.73
N ALA A 27 29.20 -10.65 -14.21
CA ALA A 27 29.16 -9.19 -14.11
C ALA A 27 27.97 -8.61 -14.89
N GLN A 28 27.68 -9.13 -16.09
CA GLN A 28 26.52 -8.70 -16.88
C GLN A 28 25.20 -9.05 -16.19
N ALA A 29 25.04 -10.28 -15.68
CA ALA A 29 23.83 -10.69 -14.97
C ALA A 29 23.57 -9.83 -13.71
N ALA A 30 24.63 -9.43 -13.00
CA ALA A 30 24.53 -8.49 -11.88
C ALA A 30 24.11 -7.08 -12.33
N GLN A 31 24.62 -6.60 -13.47
CA GLN A 31 24.19 -5.33 -14.05
C GLN A 31 22.72 -5.35 -14.47
N ASP A 32 22.28 -6.42 -15.13
CA ASP A 32 20.88 -6.60 -15.52
C ASP A 32 19.97 -6.63 -14.28
N PHE A 33 20.41 -7.28 -13.20
CA PHE A 33 19.69 -7.26 -11.94
C PHE A 33 19.55 -5.84 -11.35
N GLU A 34 20.65 -5.08 -11.24
CA GLU A 34 20.60 -3.72 -10.71
C GLU A 34 19.77 -2.77 -11.60
N ALA A 35 19.86 -2.92 -12.92
CA ALA A 35 18.99 -2.21 -13.86
C ALA A 35 17.51 -2.57 -13.67
N GLY A 36 17.22 -3.85 -13.41
CA GLY A 36 15.87 -4.32 -13.08
C GLY A 36 15.33 -3.71 -11.78
N VAL A 37 16.17 -3.59 -10.75
CA VAL A 37 15.80 -2.90 -9.49
C VAL A 37 15.51 -1.43 -9.75
N ALA A 38 16.32 -0.75 -10.57
CA ALA A 38 16.10 0.65 -10.93
C ALA A 38 14.78 0.82 -11.72
N ALA A 39 14.54 -0.02 -12.73
CA ALA A 39 13.29 -0.01 -13.50
C ALA A 39 12.06 -0.27 -12.61
N ALA A 40 12.15 -1.21 -11.65
CA ALA A 40 11.07 -1.48 -10.71
C ALA A 40 10.77 -0.26 -9.83
N LYS A 41 11.81 0.43 -9.33
CA LYS A 41 11.65 1.67 -8.56
C LYS A 41 11.02 2.79 -9.40
N ALA A 42 11.38 2.88 -10.68
CA ALA A 42 10.81 3.84 -11.63
C ALA A 42 9.35 3.50 -12.04
N GLY A 43 8.83 2.33 -11.66
CA GLY A 43 7.47 1.90 -12.02
C GLY A 43 7.36 1.22 -13.39
N SER A 44 8.47 1.06 -14.12
CA SER A 44 8.55 0.31 -15.37
C SER A 44 8.51 -1.20 -15.11
N LEU A 45 7.36 -1.71 -14.66
CA LEU A 45 7.22 -3.07 -14.13
C LEU A 45 7.62 -4.15 -15.16
N GLN A 46 7.17 -4.02 -16.41
CA GLN A 46 7.48 -5.00 -17.45
C GLN A 46 8.98 -5.02 -17.77
N GLN A 47 9.58 -3.85 -17.96
CA GLN A 47 11.02 -3.73 -18.20
C GLN A 47 11.84 -4.35 -17.05
N ALA A 48 11.42 -4.13 -15.80
CA ALA A 48 12.07 -4.73 -14.65
C ALA A 48 11.98 -6.26 -14.66
N ILE A 49 10.81 -6.83 -15.01
CA ILE A 49 10.61 -8.28 -15.14
C ILE A 49 11.51 -8.85 -16.23
N ASP A 50 11.62 -8.18 -17.38
CA ASP A 50 12.45 -8.62 -18.50
C ASP A 50 13.94 -8.63 -18.10
N LEU A 51 14.40 -7.59 -17.40
CA LEU A 51 15.78 -7.49 -16.89
C LEU A 51 16.09 -8.55 -15.83
N PHE A 52 15.17 -8.79 -14.89
CA PHE A 52 15.34 -9.88 -13.93
C PHE A 52 15.35 -11.26 -14.59
N THR A 53 14.55 -11.45 -15.65
CA THR A 53 14.52 -12.70 -16.39
C THR A 53 15.84 -12.93 -17.13
N LYS A 54 16.39 -11.90 -17.79
CA LYS A 54 17.74 -11.95 -18.38
C LYS A 54 18.82 -12.33 -17.37
N ALA A 55 18.79 -11.73 -16.18
CA ALA A 55 19.74 -12.05 -15.11
C ALA A 55 19.62 -13.50 -14.60
N ILE A 56 18.41 -14.06 -14.57
CA ILE A 56 18.16 -15.46 -14.22
C ILE A 56 18.62 -16.40 -15.33
N ASP A 57 18.25 -16.11 -16.58
CA ASP A 57 18.53 -16.95 -17.75
C ASP A 57 20.02 -17.00 -18.10
N ALA A 58 20.80 -16.02 -17.65
CA ALA A 58 22.25 -16.03 -17.77
C ALA A 58 22.92 -17.16 -16.96
N ASP A 59 22.22 -17.76 -15.99
CA ASP A 59 22.66 -18.92 -15.18
C ASP A 59 24.08 -18.81 -14.60
N THR A 60 24.48 -17.58 -14.23
CA THR A 60 25.83 -17.25 -13.75
C THR A 60 25.84 -16.67 -12.34
N LEU A 61 24.67 -16.47 -11.75
CA LEU A 61 24.51 -15.96 -10.39
C LEU A 61 24.64 -17.09 -9.36
N ASN A 62 25.27 -16.79 -8.23
CA ASN A 62 25.23 -17.70 -7.08
C ASN A 62 23.80 -17.76 -6.48
N ASP A 63 23.52 -18.78 -5.68
CA ASP A 63 22.20 -18.99 -5.05
C ASP A 63 21.71 -17.77 -4.25
N GLY A 64 22.62 -17.03 -3.61
CA GLY A 64 22.29 -15.86 -2.81
C GLY A 64 21.77 -14.70 -3.67
N ASP A 65 22.44 -14.41 -4.78
CA ASP A 65 22.02 -13.39 -5.73
C ASP A 65 20.81 -13.86 -6.54
N LEU A 66 20.77 -15.11 -6.97
CA LEU A 66 19.61 -15.67 -7.66
C LEU A 66 18.35 -15.61 -6.78
N ALA A 67 18.46 -15.89 -5.48
CA ALA A 67 17.37 -15.71 -4.53
C ALA A 67 16.91 -14.23 -4.44
N ARG A 68 17.84 -13.27 -4.48
CA ARG A 68 17.50 -11.83 -4.52
C ARG A 68 16.79 -11.47 -5.82
N VAL A 69 17.24 -11.96 -6.97
CA VAL A 69 16.60 -11.69 -8.27
C VAL A 69 15.18 -12.24 -8.28
N HIS A 70 14.98 -13.51 -7.92
CA HIS A 70 13.64 -14.09 -7.81
C HIS A 70 12.74 -13.31 -6.84
N ASN A 71 13.25 -12.92 -5.67
CA ASN A 71 12.46 -12.12 -4.73
C ASN A 71 12.06 -10.76 -5.33
N ASN A 72 12.95 -10.07 -6.05
CA ASN A 72 12.60 -8.79 -6.66
C ASN A 72 11.64 -8.95 -7.84
N ARG A 73 11.84 -9.96 -8.70
CA ARG A 73 10.92 -10.26 -9.80
C ARG A 73 9.54 -10.65 -9.29
N GLY A 74 9.47 -11.46 -8.24
CA GLY A 74 8.22 -11.79 -7.55
C GLY A 74 7.50 -10.56 -7.01
N ALA A 75 8.22 -9.62 -6.38
CA ALA A 75 7.64 -8.36 -5.91
C ALA A 75 7.11 -7.50 -7.06
N THR A 76 7.79 -7.48 -8.22
CA THR A 76 7.32 -6.78 -9.41
C THR A 76 6.08 -7.45 -10.01
N TYR A 77 6.04 -8.78 -10.10
CA TYR A 77 4.83 -9.50 -10.52
C TYR A 77 3.64 -9.23 -9.62
N ARG A 78 3.84 -9.19 -8.29
CA ARG A 78 2.79 -8.84 -7.33
C ARG A 78 2.25 -7.44 -7.59
N ARG A 79 3.12 -6.45 -7.81
CA ARG A 79 2.73 -5.06 -8.17
C ARG A 79 1.98 -4.97 -9.51
N GLN A 80 2.23 -5.88 -10.44
CA GLN A 80 1.51 -5.99 -11.71
C GLN A 80 0.17 -6.76 -11.57
N GLY A 81 -0.14 -7.29 -10.38
CA GLY A 81 -1.32 -8.13 -10.14
C GLY A 81 -1.17 -9.59 -10.57
N ASN A 82 0.02 -10.01 -11.05
CA ASN A 82 0.30 -11.41 -11.39
C ASN A 82 0.69 -12.21 -10.14
N ILE A 83 -0.28 -12.41 -9.25
CA ILE A 83 -0.07 -12.97 -7.91
C ILE A 83 0.50 -14.40 -7.96
N ASN A 84 0.06 -15.22 -8.91
CA ASN A 84 0.57 -16.59 -9.06
C ASN A 84 2.04 -16.64 -9.50
N ALA A 85 2.47 -15.75 -10.40
CA ALA A 85 3.89 -15.66 -10.77
C ALA A 85 4.74 -15.17 -9.58
N ALA A 86 4.22 -14.21 -8.81
CA ALA A 86 4.88 -13.71 -7.61
C ALA A 86 5.15 -14.85 -6.59
N ILE A 87 4.13 -15.66 -6.28
CA ILE A 87 4.25 -16.78 -5.33
C ILE A 87 5.30 -17.80 -5.79
N ARG A 88 5.36 -18.12 -7.10
CA ARG A 88 6.37 -19.04 -7.65
C ARG A 88 7.79 -18.50 -7.46
N ASP A 89 8.00 -17.23 -7.79
CA ASP A 89 9.31 -16.59 -7.65
C ASP A 89 9.75 -16.48 -6.19
N PHE A 90 8.87 -16.08 -5.27
CA PHE A 90 9.22 -16.09 -3.84
C PHE A 90 9.52 -17.49 -3.32
N SER A 91 8.76 -18.50 -3.76
CA SER A 91 9.03 -19.89 -3.40
C SER A 91 10.39 -20.37 -3.91
N ARG A 92 10.79 -19.94 -5.11
CA ARG A 92 12.14 -20.21 -5.64
C ARG A 92 13.22 -19.51 -4.81
N ALA A 93 13.00 -18.25 -4.42
CA ALA A 93 13.91 -17.51 -3.55
C ALA A 93 14.08 -18.18 -2.17
N ILE A 94 12.99 -18.69 -1.57
CA ILE A 94 13.02 -19.42 -0.30
C ILE A 94 13.72 -20.78 -0.47
N LYS A 95 13.50 -21.49 -1.58
CA LYS A 95 14.20 -22.75 -1.87
C LYS A 95 15.72 -22.55 -1.98
N LEU A 96 16.16 -21.47 -2.62
CA LEU A 96 17.58 -21.11 -2.76
C LEU A 96 18.16 -20.61 -1.43
N ARG A 97 17.39 -19.83 -0.67
CA ARG A 97 17.81 -19.29 0.62
C ARG A 97 16.68 -19.42 1.66
N PRO A 98 16.62 -20.55 2.40
CA PRO A 98 15.51 -20.81 3.35
C PRO A 98 15.37 -19.77 4.47
N LYS A 99 16.48 -19.14 4.87
CA LYS A 99 16.51 -18.07 5.89
C LYS A 99 16.29 -16.65 5.33
N TYR A 100 15.76 -16.52 4.10
CA TYR A 100 15.51 -15.22 3.49
C TYR A 100 14.19 -14.61 4.01
N TYR A 101 14.25 -13.93 5.16
CA TYR A 101 13.04 -13.37 5.80
C TYR A 101 12.18 -12.51 4.86
N ARG A 102 12.77 -11.67 3.99
CA ARG A 102 11.98 -10.85 3.04
C ARG A 102 11.19 -11.68 2.04
N ALA A 103 11.71 -12.82 1.60
CA ALA A 103 10.99 -13.69 0.67
C ALA A 103 9.78 -14.35 1.36
N HIS A 104 9.91 -14.70 2.64
CA HIS A 104 8.77 -15.15 3.45
C HIS A 104 7.73 -14.03 3.62
N VAL A 105 8.13 -12.82 4.04
CA VAL A 105 7.21 -11.67 4.15
C VAL A 105 6.47 -11.39 2.83
N ASN A 106 7.21 -11.36 1.72
CA ASN A 106 6.64 -11.05 0.42
C ASN A 106 5.73 -12.16 -0.11
N ARG A 107 6.06 -13.44 0.13
CA ARG A 107 5.20 -14.56 -0.22
C ARG A 107 3.94 -14.58 0.63
N GLY A 108 4.05 -14.29 1.92
CA GLY A 108 2.92 -14.12 2.81
C GLY A 108 1.97 -13.03 2.33
N ALA A 109 2.51 -11.88 1.92
CA ALA A 109 1.71 -10.79 1.35
C ALA A 109 1.02 -11.20 0.03
N ALA A 110 1.72 -11.93 -0.85
CA ALA A 110 1.12 -12.45 -2.08
C ALA A 110 0.05 -13.52 -1.81
N TYR A 111 0.20 -14.36 -0.79
CA TYR A 111 -0.84 -15.27 -0.34
C TYR A 111 -2.06 -14.50 0.20
N GLY A 112 -1.84 -13.41 0.94
CA GLY A 112 -2.89 -12.49 1.37
C GLY A 112 -3.69 -11.93 0.20
N ASP A 113 -3.02 -11.41 -0.82
CA ASP A 113 -3.67 -10.90 -2.04
C ASP A 113 -4.46 -11.99 -2.79
N ALA A 114 -4.03 -13.25 -2.70
CA ALA A 114 -4.72 -14.40 -3.26
C ALA A 114 -5.87 -14.93 -2.37
N GLY A 115 -6.14 -14.32 -1.21
CA GLY A 115 -7.12 -14.80 -0.22
C GLY A 115 -6.67 -16.05 0.55
N LYS A 116 -5.42 -16.48 0.40
CA LYS A 116 -4.83 -17.67 1.05
C LYS A 116 -4.28 -17.31 2.42
N PHE A 117 -5.16 -16.85 3.31
CA PHE A 117 -4.75 -16.27 4.59
C PHE A 117 -4.00 -17.22 5.53
N LYS A 118 -4.26 -18.53 5.46
CA LYS A 118 -3.53 -19.52 6.28
C LYS A 118 -2.07 -19.63 5.85
N ASP A 119 -1.82 -19.78 4.56
CA ASP A 119 -0.48 -19.85 3.99
C ASP A 119 0.30 -18.55 4.29
N ALA A 120 -0.39 -17.40 4.25
CA ALA A 120 0.19 -16.13 4.63
C ALA A 120 0.66 -16.08 6.09
N GLU A 121 -0.15 -16.56 7.04
CA GLU A 121 0.21 -16.60 8.46
C GLU A 121 1.43 -17.50 8.73
N GLU A 122 1.54 -18.63 8.02
CA GLU A 122 2.70 -19.53 8.12
C GLU A 122 3.99 -18.82 7.68
N ASP A 123 3.97 -18.14 6.53
CA ASP A 123 5.10 -17.37 6.03
C ASP A 123 5.49 -16.21 6.95
N TYR A 124 4.51 -15.46 7.48
CA TYR A 124 4.79 -14.41 8.45
C TYR A 124 5.34 -14.95 9.77
N ALA A 125 4.89 -16.12 10.23
CA ALA A 125 5.44 -16.76 11.41
C ALA A 125 6.92 -17.13 11.20
N GLU A 126 7.28 -17.69 10.05
CA GLU A 126 8.68 -17.97 9.71
C GLU A 126 9.51 -16.67 9.59
N ALA A 127 9.01 -15.65 8.93
CA ALA A 127 9.68 -14.35 8.85
C ALA A 127 9.94 -13.73 10.25
N ALA A 128 8.95 -13.79 11.15
CA ALA A 128 9.06 -13.29 12.52
C ALA A 128 10.06 -14.11 13.35
N LYS A 129 10.13 -15.44 13.17
CA LYS A 129 11.18 -16.27 13.80
C LYS A 129 12.58 -15.87 13.32
N LEU A 130 12.74 -15.62 12.02
CA LEU A 130 14.03 -15.26 11.43
C LEU A 130 14.53 -13.87 11.86
N ARG A 131 13.61 -12.89 11.99
CA ARG A 131 13.91 -11.50 12.35
C ARG A 131 12.81 -10.93 13.27
N PRO A 132 12.82 -11.26 14.57
CA PRO A 132 11.74 -10.87 15.49
C PRO A 132 11.66 -9.36 15.77
N GLN A 133 12.75 -8.62 15.53
CA GLN A 133 12.79 -7.17 15.69
C GLN A 133 12.45 -6.42 14.40
N GLU A 134 12.28 -7.11 13.27
CA GLU A 134 11.89 -6.46 12.03
C GLU A 134 10.38 -6.28 11.93
N MET A 135 9.96 -5.03 12.13
CA MET A 135 8.56 -4.65 12.24
C MET A 135 7.79 -4.72 10.91
N THR A 136 8.48 -4.79 9.77
CA THR A 136 7.84 -4.97 8.45
C THR A 136 6.98 -6.24 8.41
N THR A 137 7.41 -7.33 9.05
CA THR A 137 6.62 -8.57 9.11
C THR A 137 5.28 -8.35 9.82
N PHE A 138 5.30 -7.64 10.95
CA PHE A 138 4.10 -7.35 11.75
C PHE A 138 3.18 -6.37 11.02
N MET A 139 3.74 -5.36 10.34
CA MET A 139 2.98 -4.43 9.49
C MET A 139 2.24 -5.15 8.36
N GLU A 140 2.94 -6.00 7.60
CA GLU A 140 2.33 -6.73 6.49
C GLU A 140 1.32 -7.77 6.99
N ARG A 141 1.62 -8.47 8.09
CA ARG A 141 0.67 -9.40 8.72
C ARG A 141 -0.59 -8.69 9.22
N ALA A 142 -0.46 -7.50 9.79
CA ALA A 142 -1.60 -6.68 10.21
C ALA A 142 -2.52 -6.35 9.01
N LYS A 143 -1.92 -5.92 7.88
CA LYS A 143 -2.66 -5.63 6.64
C LYS A 143 -3.42 -6.87 6.14
N THR A 144 -2.75 -8.02 6.07
CA THR A 144 -3.40 -9.28 5.64
C THR A 144 -4.48 -9.77 6.61
N ARG A 145 -4.27 -9.63 7.92
CA ARG A 145 -5.29 -9.95 8.93
C ARG A 145 -6.51 -9.06 8.79
N ALA A 146 -6.33 -7.76 8.58
CA ALA A 146 -7.42 -6.83 8.32
C ALA A 146 -8.18 -7.17 7.04
N GLN A 147 -7.50 -7.55 5.95
CA GLN A 147 -8.13 -8.04 4.71
C GLN A 147 -9.00 -9.28 4.95
N SER A 148 -8.61 -10.15 5.88
CA SER A 148 -9.41 -11.32 6.29
C SER A 148 -10.48 -11.02 7.36
N GLY A 149 -10.71 -9.75 7.69
CA GLY A 149 -11.68 -9.31 8.71
C GLY A 149 -11.21 -9.42 10.16
N ARG A 150 -9.98 -9.89 10.42
CA ARG A 150 -9.44 -10.11 11.78
C ARG A 150 -8.80 -8.85 12.36
N LEU A 151 -9.58 -7.78 12.50
CA LEU A 151 -9.10 -6.47 12.94
C LEU A 151 -8.44 -6.48 14.33
N ASP A 152 -8.96 -7.26 15.29
CA ASP A 152 -8.37 -7.36 16.64
C ASP A 152 -6.91 -7.85 16.59
N THR A 153 -6.66 -8.91 15.82
CA THR A 153 -5.31 -9.47 15.68
C THR A 153 -4.39 -8.58 14.83
N ALA A 154 -4.95 -7.79 13.90
CA ALA A 154 -4.19 -6.79 13.16
C ALA A 154 -3.73 -5.65 14.08
N ILE A 155 -4.62 -5.19 14.98
CA ILE A 155 -4.29 -4.16 15.97
C ILE A 155 -3.22 -4.66 16.95
N LEU A 156 -3.26 -5.93 17.37
CA LEU A 156 -2.19 -6.51 18.20
C LEU A 156 -0.82 -6.46 17.52
N ASP A 157 -0.75 -6.74 16.22
CA ASP A 157 0.50 -6.63 15.47
C ASP A 157 0.99 -5.18 15.40
N LEU A 158 0.09 -4.22 15.16
CA LEU A 158 0.44 -2.80 15.13
C LEU A 158 0.82 -2.27 16.52
N ASN A 159 0.27 -2.83 17.60
CA ASN A 159 0.71 -2.53 18.96
C ASN A 159 2.17 -2.95 19.17
N GLU A 160 2.60 -4.10 18.66
CA GLU A 160 4.02 -4.51 18.72
C GLU A 160 4.91 -3.58 17.89
N VAL A 161 4.46 -3.18 16.70
CA VAL A 161 5.19 -2.19 15.88
C VAL A 161 5.38 -0.90 16.65
N LEU A 162 4.32 -0.35 17.24
CA LEU A 162 4.34 0.91 17.96
C LEU A 162 5.02 0.82 19.33
N ARG A 163 5.11 -0.38 19.93
CA ARG A 163 5.92 -0.61 21.12
C ARG A 163 7.42 -0.45 20.82
N VAL A 164 7.88 -0.94 19.67
CA VAL A 164 9.29 -0.85 19.23
C VAL A 164 9.59 0.49 18.55
N GLN A 165 8.66 1.00 17.76
CA GLN A 165 8.78 2.22 16.98
C GLN A 165 7.59 3.15 17.28
N PRO A 166 7.55 3.83 18.44
CA PRO A 166 6.41 4.66 18.85
C PRO A 166 6.06 5.81 17.90
N ARG A 167 7.02 6.20 17.06
CA ARG A 167 6.89 7.28 16.08
C ARG A 167 6.64 6.78 14.65
N ASN A 168 6.31 5.50 14.48
CA ASN A 168 6.00 4.93 13.17
C ASN A 168 4.61 5.41 12.71
N ARG A 169 4.59 6.42 11.83
CA ARG A 169 3.35 7.04 11.34
C ARG A 169 2.47 6.07 10.55
N GLU A 170 3.06 5.21 9.71
CA GLU A 170 2.29 4.23 8.93
C GLU A 170 1.52 3.29 9.86
N ALA A 171 2.16 2.82 10.94
CA ALA A 171 1.53 1.96 11.93
C ALA A 171 0.41 2.68 12.69
N LEU A 172 0.61 3.94 13.08
CA LEU A 172 -0.44 4.78 13.71
C LEU A 172 -1.66 4.91 12.80
N ILE A 173 -1.43 5.24 11.51
CA ILE A 173 -2.53 5.39 10.55
C ILE A 173 -3.28 4.08 10.33
N LEU A 174 -2.57 2.96 10.11
CA LEU A 174 -3.23 1.68 9.94
C LEU A 174 -4.04 1.30 11.18
N ARG A 175 -3.49 1.51 12.38
CA ARG A 175 -4.18 1.17 13.62
C ARG A 175 -5.39 2.07 13.84
N GLY A 176 -5.27 3.36 13.56
CA GLY A 176 -6.38 4.31 13.58
C GLY A 176 -7.50 3.93 12.61
N LYS A 177 -7.16 3.54 11.36
CA LYS A 177 -8.14 3.03 10.39
C LYS A 177 -8.85 1.79 10.90
N TYR A 178 -8.13 0.86 11.53
CA TYR A 178 -8.72 -0.36 12.10
C TYR A 178 -9.60 -0.08 13.31
N TYR A 179 -9.20 0.81 14.22
CA TYR A 179 -10.04 1.27 15.33
C TYR A 179 -11.33 1.94 14.81
N ARG A 180 -11.23 2.82 13.80
CA ARG A 180 -12.40 3.44 13.17
C ARG A 180 -13.35 2.40 12.57
N SER A 181 -12.81 1.40 11.88
CA SER A 181 -13.60 0.30 11.31
C SER A 181 -14.33 -0.53 12.39
N GLN A 182 -13.76 -0.62 13.59
CA GLN A 182 -14.41 -1.23 14.76
C GLN A 182 -15.35 -0.29 15.52
N GLY A 183 -15.48 0.98 15.12
CA GLY A 183 -16.26 2.00 15.82
C GLY A 183 -15.56 2.60 17.05
N ASP A 184 -14.30 2.25 17.33
CA ASP A 184 -13.51 2.88 18.39
C ASP A 184 -12.91 4.21 17.90
N TYR A 185 -13.80 5.17 17.65
CA TYR A 185 -13.44 6.48 17.10
C TYR A 185 -12.49 7.24 18.02
N LYS A 186 -12.60 7.07 19.34
CA LYS A 186 -11.73 7.75 20.31
C LYS A 186 -10.27 7.33 20.16
N ARG A 187 -9.99 6.02 20.08
CA ARG A 187 -8.61 5.55 19.86
C ARG A 187 -8.11 5.91 18.46
N ALA A 188 -8.99 5.84 17.45
CA ALA A 188 -8.66 6.26 16.10
C ALA A 188 -8.19 7.73 16.04
N LEU A 189 -8.93 8.65 16.65
CA LEU A 189 -8.56 10.06 16.74
C LEU A 189 -7.23 10.29 17.45
N GLY A 190 -6.94 9.52 18.51
CA GLY A 190 -5.65 9.56 19.20
C GLY A 190 -4.49 9.20 18.28
N ASP A 191 -4.62 8.09 17.53
CA ASP A 191 -3.59 7.64 16.60
C ASP A 191 -3.37 8.62 15.44
N PHE A 192 -4.46 9.14 14.85
CA PHE A 192 -4.37 10.11 13.77
C PHE A 192 -3.76 11.44 14.24
N SER A 193 -4.14 11.92 15.44
CA SER A 193 -3.57 13.15 15.99
C SER A 193 -2.08 13.01 16.26
N LEU A 194 -1.65 11.89 16.83
CA LEU A 194 -0.23 11.62 17.04
C LEU A 194 0.53 11.54 15.71
N ALA A 195 -0.04 10.91 14.68
CA ALA A 195 0.59 10.86 13.35
C ALA A 195 0.80 12.26 12.75
N ILE A 196 -0.18 13.17 12.91
CA ILE A 196 -0.10 14.58 12.48
C ILE A 196 0.97 15.33 13.27
N GLU A 197 0.98 15.20 14.61
CA GLU A 197 1.98 15.84 15.49
C GLU A 197 3.42 15.43 15.16
N LEU A 198 3.63 14.22 14.64
CA LEU A 198 4.91 13.73 14.15
C LEU A 198 5.33 14.32 12.79
N LYS A 199 4.85 15.55 12.49
CA LYS A 199 5.03 16.30 11.25
C LYS A 199 4.60 15.51 10.02
N GLY A 200 3.46 14.84 10.13
CA GLY A 200 2.80 14.28 8.97
C GLY A 200 2.27 15.41 8.08
N THR A 201 2.89 15.67 6.93
CA THR A 201 2.45 16.69 5.97
C THR A 201 1.63 16.10 4.82
N GLU A 202 1.28 14.82 4.91
CA GLU A 202 0.46 14.14 3.91
C GLU A 202 -1.01 14.48 4.17
N SER A 203 -1.75 14.83 3.12
CA SER A 203 -3.17 15.16 3.20
C SER A 203 -3.98 14.05 3.86
N ASP A 204 -3.59 12.80 3.61
CA ASP A 204 -4.27 11.59 4.08
C ASP A 204 -4.45 11.56 5.60
N TYR A 205 -3.50 12.10 6.37
CA TYR A 205 -3.61 12.11 7.83
C TYR A 205 -4.76 12.99 8.32
N PHE A 206 -4.94 14.16 7.68
CA PHE A 206 -6.04 15.07 7.96
C PHE A 206 -7.35 14.52 7.44
N THR A 207 -7.37 13.89 6.26
CA THR A 207 -8.55 13.22 5.71
C THR A 207 -9.05 12.13 6.65
N GLU A 208 -8.19 11.24 7.12
CA GLU A 208 -8.61 10.15 8.02
C GLU A 208 -9.12 10.68 9.37
N ARG A 209 -8.47 11.70 9.95
CA ARG A 209 -8.95 12.32 11.20
C ARG A 209 -10.28 13.05 11.00
N GLY A 210 -10.40 13.84 9.92
CA GLY A 210 -11.60 14.58 9.57
C GLY A 210 -12.79 13.67 9.29
N LEU A 211 -12.59 12.54 8.59
CA LEU A 211 -13.64 11.53 8.41
C LEU A 211 -14.08 10.94 9.75
N THR A 212 -13.14 10.68 10.65
CA THR A 212 -13.44 10.15 11.99
C THR A 212 -14.24 11.15 12.83
N GLN A 213 -13.92 12.44 12.74
CA GLN A 213 -14.68 13.51 13.38
C GLN A 213 -16.10 13.63 12.80
N ALA A 214 -16.24 13.50 11.47
CA ALA A 214 -17.54 13.50 10.81
C ALA A 214 -18.43 12.32 11.25
N TYR A 215 -17.85 11.12 11.49
CA TYR A 215 -18.59 9.99 12.08
C TYR A 215 -19.09 10.25 13.50
N LEU A 216 -18.42 11.16 14.22
CA LEU A 216 -18.85 11.64 15.54
C LEU A 216 -19.73 12.89 15.45
N GLU A 217 -20.13 13.29 14.24
CA GLU A 217 -20.91 14.51 13.96
C GLU A 217 -20.22 15.82 14.41
N ASP A 218 -18.91 15.79 14.67
CA ASP A 218 -18.09 17.00 14.90
C ASP A 218 -17.68 17.61 13.55
N TYR A 219 -18.70 18.10 12.83
CA TYR A 219 -18.54 18.70 11.51
C TYR A 219 -17.63 19.94 11.49
N PRO A 220 -17.60 20.83 12.51
CA PRO A 220 -16.64 21.93 12.55
C PRO A 220 -15.18 21.45 12.58
N ALA A 221 -14.85 20.47 13.43
CA ALA A 221 -13.50 19.91 13.45
C ALA A 221 -13.18 19.20 12.13
N ALA A 222 -14.13 18.40 11.61
CA ALA A 222 -14.00 17.70 10.34
C ALA A 222 -13.69 18.67 9.19
N LEU A 223 -14.45 19.76 9.06
CA LEU A 223 -14.19 20.78 8.04
C LEU A 223 -12.80 21.42 8.17
N SER A 224 -12.34 21.69 9.39
CA SER A 224 -10.99 22.23 9.60
C SER A 224 -9.92 21.28 9.07
N ASP A 225 -10.04 19.98 9.36
CA ASP A 225 -9.08 18.99 8.87
C ASP A 225 -9.20 18.79 7.36
N MET A 226 -10.42 18.76 6.81
CA MET A 226 -10.64 18.66 5.38
C MET A 226 -10.06 19.86 4.61
N ASN A 227 -10.13 21.07 5.18
CA ASN A 227 -9.47 22.25 4.60
C ASN A 227 -7.94 22.09 4.58
N MET A 228 -7.36 21.53 5.64
CA MET A 228 -5.93 21.23 5.67
C MET A 228 -5.56 20.16 4.63
N ALA A 229 -6.36 19.11 4.50
CA ALA A 229 -6.17 18.06 3.51
C ALA A 229 -6.18 18.62 2.08
N VAL A 230 -7.17 19.43 1.73
CA VAL A 230 -7.26 20.10 0.42
C VAL A 230 -6.07 21.04 0.17
N ASN A 231 -5.63 21.78 1.18
CA ASN A 231 -4.48 22.68 1.05
C ASN A 231 -3.17 21.93 0.82
N LEU A 232 -2.96 20.79 1.49
CA LEU A 232 -1.77 19.96 1.36
C LEU A 232 -1.77 19.10 0.08
N GLY A 233 -2.95 18.66 -0.35
CA GLY A 233 -3.16 17.74 -1.48
C GLY A 233 -4.12 18.31 -2.52
N ALA A 234 -3.85 19.52 -3.03
CA ALA A 234 -4.74 20.23 -3.97
C ALA A 234 -4.90 19.55 -5.35
N GLY A 235 -4.06 18.55 -5.65
CA GLY A 235 -4.16 17.71 -6.85
C GLY A 235 -4.89 16.39 -6.63
N ASP A 236 -5.26 16.05 -5.40
CA ASP A 236 -5.95 14.80 -5.10
C ASP A 236 -7.48 15.00 -5.12
N PRO A 237 -8.20 14.34 -6.06
CA PRO A 237 -9.66 14.42 -6.12
C PRO A 237 -10.36 13.92 -4.85
N GLU A 238 -9.76 13.00 -4.09
CA GLU A 238 -10.35 12.42 -2.89
C GLU A 238 -10.53 13.46 -1.79
N ASN A 239 -9.56 14.37 -1.62
CA ASN A 239 -9.63 15.43 -0.59
C ASN A 239 -10.85 16.35 -0.81
N PHE A 240 -11.11 16.74 -2.05
CA PHE A 240 -12.30 17.53 -2.39
C PHE A 240 -13.58 16.71 -2.22
N TYR A 241 -13.58 15.45 -2.64
CA TYR A 241 -14.73 14.57 -2.45
C TYR A 241 -15.13 14.45 -0.97
N TYR A 242 -14.16 14.19 -0.08
CA TYR A 242 -14.44 14.05 1.35
C TYR A 242 -14.85 15.37 2.00
N ARG A 243 -14.26 16.51 1.63
CA ARG A 243 -14.74 17.82 2.11
C ARG A 243 -16.15 18.13 1.63
N GLY A 244 -16.47 17.80 0.38
CA GLY A 244 -17.81 17.91 -0.17
C GLY A 244 -18.84 17.08 0.59
N LEU A 245 -18.48 15.85 1.02
CA LEU A 245 -19.34 15.02 1.89
C LEU A 245 -19.64 15.70 3.23
N VAL A 246 -18.64 16.33 3.86
CA VAL A 246 -18.83 17.08 5.11
C VAL A 246 -19.73 18.30 4.87
N HIS A 247 -19.53 19.05 3.79
CA HIS A 247 -20.44 20.14 3.40
C HIS A 247 -21.87 19.65 3.15
N GLY A 248 -22.04 18.50 2.49
CA GLY A 248 -23.33 17.88 2.24
C GLY A 248 -24.05 17.49 3.53
N ALA A 249 -23.33 16.92 4.50
CA ALA A 249 -23.88 16.57 5.82
C ALA A 249 -24.34 17.81 6.61
N LEU A 250 -23.69 18.95 6.40
CA LEU A 250 -24.09 20.25 6.96
C LEU A 250 -25.24 20.95 6.19
N GLY A 251 -25.72 20.37 5.08
CA GLY A 251 -26.71 21.02 4.21
C GLY A 251 -26.15 22.15 3.35
N ASN A 252 -24.82 22.32 3.31
CA ASN A 252 -24.14 23.35 2.52
C ASN A 252 -24.03 22.89 1.05
N HIS A 253 -25.17 22.72 0.38
CA HIS A 253 -25.24 22.12 -0.95
C HIS A 253 -24.39 22.84 -2.00
N VAL A 254 -24.31 24.18 -1.95
CA VAL A 254 -23.49 24.97 -2.87
C VAL A 254 -22.00 24.62 -2.74
N SER A 255 -21.46 24.67 -1.52
CA SER A 255 -20.05 24.31 -1.27
C SER A 255 -19.77 22.84 -1.57
N ALA A 256 -20.72 21.94 -1.31
CA ALA A 256 -20.59 20.54 -1.67
C ALA A 256 -20.48 20.36 -3.21
N ILE A 257 -21.32 21.06 -3.98
CA ILE A 257 -21.28 21.03 -5.46
C ILE A 257 -19.94 21.56 -5.98
N GLU A 258 -19.40 22.63 -5.41
CA GLU A 258 -18.09 23.19 -5.78
C GLU A 258 -16.97 22.16 -5.59
N ASP A 259 -16.94 21.52 -4.42
CA ASP A 259 -15.94 20.50 -4.09
C ASP A 259 -16.06 19.26 -4.99
N TYR A 260 -17.28 18.74 -5.18
CA TYR A 260 -17.48 17.61 -6.09
C TYR A 260 -17.12 17.96 -7.53
N SER A 261 -17.40 19.19 -7.96
CA SER A 261 -17.00 19.65 -9.30
C SER A 261 -15.49 19.67 -9.46
N ARG A 262 -14.75 20.08 -8.41
CA ARG A 262 -13.30 20.03 -8.41
C ARG A 262 -12.78 18.59 -8.44
N ALA A 263 -13.36 17.69 -7.67
CA ALA A 263 -13.03 16.27 -7.69
C ALA A 263 -13.24 15.63 -9.07
N VAL A 264 -14.38 15.91 -9.72
CA VAL A 264 -14.69 15.42 -11.08
C VAL A 264 -13.76 16.02 -12.14
N ALA A 265 -13.35 17.29 -11.99
CA ALA A 265 -12.38 17.92 -12.89
C ALA A 265 -10.98 17.29 -12.78
N LEU A 266 -10.55 16.91 -11.58
CA LEU A 266 -9.27 16.24 -11.33
C LEU A 266 -9.29 14.77 -11.78
N LYS A 267 -10.44 14.09 -11.64
CA LYS A 267 -10.64 12.68 -12.03
C LYS A 267 -11.93 12.56 -12.85
N PRO A 268 -11.86 12.75 -14.18
CA PRO A 268 -12.99 12.52 -15.06
C PRO A 268 -13.51 11.09 -14.91
N GLY A 269 -14.82 10.94 -14.74
CA GLY A 269 -15.44 9.64 -14.46
C GLY A 269 -15.36 9.19 -13.00
N TYR A 270 -15.04 10.09 -12.05
CA TYR A 270 -15.13 9.78 -10.62
C TYR A 270 -16.60 9.58 -10.21
N LEU A 271 -17.06 8.34 -10.31
CA LEU A 271 -18.46 7.93 -10.15
C LEU A 271 -19.06 8.37 -8.82
N ALA A 272 -18.34 8.19 -7.70
CA ALA A 272 -18.82 8.59 -6.38
C ALA A 272 -19.02 10.11 -6.28
N ALA A 273 -18.10 10.91 -6.83
CA ALA A 273 -18.21 12.38 -6.84
C ALA A 273 -19.33 12.88 -7.76
N LEU A 274 -19.50 12.26 -8.94
CA LEU A 274 -20.63 12.57 -9.84
C LEU A 274 -21.96 12.28 -9.16
N TYR A 275 -22.10 11.12 -8.53
CA TYR A 275 -23.32 10.77 -7.82
C TYR A 275 -23.59 11.71 -6.63
N ALA A 276 -22.57 12.02 -5.84
CA ALA A 276 -22.70 12.95 -4.71
C ALA A 276 -23.07 14.37 -5.18
N ARG A 277 -22.51 14.83 -6.31
CA ARG A 277 -22.88 16.11 -6.93
C ARG A 277 -24.31 16.11 -7.42
N ALA A 278 -24.79 15.02 -8.01
CA ALA A 278 -26.20 14.90 -8.41
C ALA A 278 -27.15 15.04 -7.21
N LEU A 279 -26.82 14.41 -6.07
CA LEU A 279 -27.61 14.53 -4.84
C LEU A 279 -27.55 15.94 -4.24
N ALA A 280 -26.37 16.57 -4.21
CA ALA A 280 -26.22 17.93 -3.72
C ALA A 280 -26.96 18.94 -4.61
N ALA A 281 -26.91 18.76 -5.94
CA ALA A 281 -27.66 19.56 -6.91
C ALA A 281 -29.17 19.40 -6.73
N LEU A 282 -29.65 18.17 -6.49
CA LEU A 282 -31.06 17.92 -6.18
C LEU A 282 -31.48 18.66 -4.90
N GLY A 283 -30.67 18.59 -3.84
CA GLY A 283 -30.89 19.32 -2.58
C GLY A 283 -30.86 20.85 -2.74
N ALA A 284 -30.05 21.36 -3.67
CA ALA A 284 -30.00 22.78 -4.03
C ALA A 284 -31.13 23.22 -4.99
N GLY A 285 -31.95 22.28 -5.50
CA GLY A 285 -32.99 22.56 -6.48
C GLY A 285 -32.49 22.70 -7.93
N ASP A 286 -31.22 22.41 -8.21
CA ASP A 286 -30.67 22.37 -9.56
C ASP A 286 -30.97 21.03 -10.25
N ALA A 287 -32.22 20.90 -10.70
CA ALA A 287 -32.71 19.71 -11.41
C ALA A 287 -31.92 19.42 -12.70
N THR A 288 -31.35 20.44 -13.34
CA THR A 288 -30.60 20.30 -14.59
C THR A 288 -29.28 19.59 -14.33
N MET A 289 -28.50 20.09 -13.37
CA MET A 289 -27.23 19.49 -12.98
C MET A 289 -27.46 18.10 -12.38
N ALA A 290 -28.46 17.95 -11.49
CA ALA A 290 -28.80 16.67 -10.89
C ALA A 290 -29.09 15.59 -11.94
N ARG A 291 -29.89 15.92 -12.96
CA ARG A 291 -30.20 15.00 -14.07
C ARG A 291 -28.96 14.68 -14.90
N ALA A 292 -28.18 15.70 -15.28
CA ALA A 292 -27.00 15.51 -16.12
C ALA A 292 -25.98 14.57 -15.47
N ASP A 293 -25.67 14.79 -14.19
CA ASP A 293 -24.73 13.94 -13.45
C ASP A 293 -25.28 12.53 -13.22
N ALA A 294 -26.56 12.39 -12.87
CA ALA A 294 -27.17 11.07 -12.70
C ALA A 294 -27.16 10.25 -14.00
N LEU A 295 -27.42 10.87 -15.16
CA LEU A 295 -27.29 10.21 -16.45
C LEU A 295 -25.84 9.83 -16.74
N LYS A 296 -24.86 10.68 -16.40
CA LYS A 296 -23.45 10.34 -16.58
C LYS A 296 -23.02 9.17 -15.70
N VAL A 297 -23.53 9.08 -14.47
CA VAL A 297 -23.31 7.92 -13.60
C VAL A 297 -23.89 6.65 -14.25
N LEU A 298 -25.11 6.71 -14.80
CA LEU A 298 -25.74 5.56 -15.48
C LEU A 298 -25.05 5.16 -16.79
N GLU A 299 -24.39 6.08 -17.48
CA GLU A 299 -23.54 5.77 -18.62
C GLU A 299 -22.30 4.96 -18.20
N LEU A 300 -21.71 5.28 -17.05
CA LEU A 300 -20.53 4.60 -16.50
C LEU A 300 -20.88 3.30 -15.76
N ASP A 301 -22.04 3.25 -15.12
CA ASP A 301 -22.60 2.11 -14.40
C ASP A 301 -24.13 2.09 -14.55
N ALA A 302 -24.60 1.35 -15.54
CA ALA A 302 -26.04 1.23 -15.83
C ALA A 302 -26.85 0.60 -14.69
N ALA A 303 -26.21 -0.14 -13.78
CA ALA A 303 -26.87 -0.77 -12.64
C ALA A 303 -26.91 0.12 -11.38
N HIS A 304 -26.42 1.38 -11.46
CA HIS A 304 -26.34 2.27 -10.31
C HIS A 304 -27.72 2.73 -9.81
N GLY A 305 -28.33 1.94 -8.92
CA GLY A 305 -29.69 2.16 -8.42
C GLY A 305 -29.90 3.48 -7.66
N GLY A 306 -28.83 4.10 -7.14
CA GLY A 306 -28.89 5.43 -6.55
C GLY A 306 -29.15 6.53 -7.58
N ALA A 307 -28.50 6.43 -8.76
CA ALA A 307 -28.63 7.43 -9.81
C ALA A 307 -29.96 7.26 -10.56
N ALA A 308 -30.40 6.03 -10.78
CA ALA A 308 -31.74 5.73 -11.32
C ALA A 308 -32.86 6.34 -10.45
N ARG A 309 -32.70 6.31 -9.11
CA ARG A 309 -33.65 6.96 -8.19
C ARG A 309 -33.67 8.48 -8.35
N VAL A 310 -32.52 9.13 -8.52
CA VAL A 310 -32.46 10.59 -8.78
C VAL A 310 -33.26 10.96 -10.03
N ILE A 311 -33.08 10.23 -11.13
CA ILE A 311 -33.84 10.46 -12.37
C ILE A 311 -35.34 10.30 -12.13
N LYS A 312 -35.74 9.21 -11.47
CA LYS A 312 -37.15 8.97 -11.14
C LYS A 312 -37.76 10.11 -10.32
N THR A 313 -37.05 10.58 -9.29
CA THR A 313 -37.50 11.70 -8.45
C THR A 313 -37.68 13.00 -9.26
N LEU A 314 -36.84 13.24 -10.26
CA LEU A 314 -36.95 14.41 -11.14
C LEU A 314 -38.05 14.28 -12.21
N ASP A 315 -38.54 13.06 -12.49
CA ASP A 315 -39.63 12.79 -13.44
C ASP A 315 -41.01 12.78 -12.75
N GLU A 316 -41.06 12.65 -11.42
CA GLU A 316 -42.30 12.68 -10.65
C GLU A 316 -42.86 14.12 -10.60
N PRO A 317 -44.16 14.33 -10.87
CA PRO A 317 -44.77 15.66 -10.77
C PRO A 317 -44.75 16.13 -9.29
N PRO A 318 -44.61 17.45 -9.04
CA PRO A 318 -44.59 17.97 -7.68
C PRO A 318 -45.87 17.57 -6.94
N VAL A 319 -45.71 17.00 -5.73
CA VAL A 319 -46.83 16.64 -4.86
C VAL A 319 -47.59 17.93 -4.52
N ARG A 320 -48.85 17.99 -4.96
CA ARG A 320 -49.75 19.14 -4.77
C ARG A 320 -50.17 19.30 -3.32
#